data_AF-A0A0B4DLN6-F1
#
_entry.id   AF-A0A0B4DLN6-F1
#
_cell.length_a   1.000
_cell.length_b   1.000
_cell.length_c   1.000
_cell.angle_alpha   90.00
_cell.angle_beta   90.00
_cell.angle_gamma   90.00
#
_symmetry.space_group_name_H-M   'P 1'
#
loop_
_entity.id
_entity.type
_entity.pdbx_description
1 polymer ?
#
loop_
_entity_poly.entity_id
_entity_poly.type
_entity_poly.pdbx_seq_one_letter_code
_entity_poly.pdbx_strand_id
1 'polypeptide(L)'
;MKRALMLSALLLASCGTTAKTAPEPVVQIVQVKVPVAVTCSPDIGPEPAYVDTPEAIAAAPDIFARTVLLVAGRVQRIARDEVKTAALDECRRPPTTPPRPG
;
A
#
# COMPACT_ATOMS: atom_id res chain seq x y z
N MET A 1 -30.30 -67.72 -27.67
CA MET A 1 -29.17 -66.83 -28.02
C MET A 1 -29.61 -65.46 -28.56
N LYS A 2 -30.56 -65.34 -29.50
CA LYS A 2 -31.05 -64.04 -30.03
C LYS A 2 -31.64 -63.06 -28.99
N ARG A 3 -32.28 -63.57 -27.91
CA ARG A 3 -32.85 -62.72 -26.84
C ARG A 3 -31.80 -62.10 -25.91
N ALA A 4 -30.68 -62.77 -25.70
CA ALA A 4 -29.59 -62.24 -24.88
C ALA A 4 -28.88 -61.07 -25.58
N LEU A 5 -28.77 -61.12 -26.91
CA LEU A 5 -28.12 -60.10 -27.71
C LEU A 5 -28.94 -58.79 -27.79
N MET A 6 -30.27 -58.90 -27.77
CA MET A 6 -31.17 -57.74 -27.72
C MET A 6 -31.13 -57.03 -26.35
N LEU A 7 -31.02 -57.76 -25.24
CA LEU A 7 -30.91 -57.15 -23.91
C LEU A 7 -29.61 -56.35 -23.75
N SER A 8 -28.50 -56.86 -24.28
CA SER A 8 -27.22 -56.16 -24.27
C SER A 8 -27.26 -54.88 -25.10
N ALA A 9 -27.96 -54.87 -26.25
CA ALA A 9 -28.09 -53.65 -27.07
C ALA A 9 -28.90 -52.54 -26.39
N LEU A 10 -29.95 -52.89 -25.61
CA LEU A 10 -30.71 -51.88 -24.84
C LEU A 10 -29.91 -51.33 -23.64
N LEU A 11 -29.06 -52.15 -23.02
CA LEU A 11 -28.20 -51.73 -21.90
C LEU A 11 -27.08 -50.78 -22.33
N LEU A 12 -26.55 -50.90 -23.56
CA LEU A 12 -25.55 -49.96 -24.08
C LEU A 12 -26.16 -48.60 -24.51
N ALA A 13 -27.44 -48.57 -24.89
CA ALA A 13 -28.11 -47.34 -25.32
C ALA A 13 -28.49 -46.39 -24.16
N SER A 14 -28.55 -46.87 -22.91
CA SER A 14 -28.93 -46.05 -21.75
C SER A 14 -27.77 -45.21 -21.19
N CYS A 15 -26.54 -45.42 -21.63
CA CYS A 15 -25.36 -44.71 -21.11
C CYS A 15 -25.05 -43.40 -21.87
N GLY A 16 -25.84 -43.04 -22.90
CA GLY A 16 -25.56 -41.91 -23.78
C GLY A 16 -26.44 -40.66 -23.60
N THR A 17 -27.46 -40.68 -22.73
CA THR A 17 -28.52 -39.65 -22.77
C THR A 17 -28.41 -38.53 -21.76
N THR A 18 -27.45 -38.55 -20.84
CA THR A 18 -27.17 -37.37 -20.00
C THR A 18 -26.01 -36.58 -20.57
N ALA A 19 -26.25 -35.95 -21.73
CA ALA A 19 -25.53 -34.73 -22.06
C ALA A 19 -25.83 -33.74 -20.94
N LYS A 20 -24.95 -33.70 -19.94
CA LYS A 20 -25.03 -32.77 -18.81
C LYS A 20 -25.02 -31.38 -19.42
N THR A 21 -26.18 -30.73 -19.47
CA THR A 21 -26.31 -29.34 -19.92
C THR A 21 -25.20 -28.55 -19.28
N ALA A 22 -24.29 -28.00 -20.09
CA ALA A 22 -23.22 -27.15 -19.57
C ALA A 22 -23.91 -26.05 -18.77
N PRO A 23 -23.62 -25.89 -17.46
CA PRO A 23 -24.27 -24.88 -16.65
C PRO A 23 -24.06 -23.52 -17.32
N GLU A 24 -25.14 -22.73 -17.40
CA GLU A 24 -25.06 -21.39 -17.98
C GLU A 24 -24.02 -20.57 -17.20
N PRO A 25 -23.16 -19.80 -17.88
CA PRO A 25 -22.13 -19.02 -17.22
C PRO A 25 -22.77 -17.99 -16.29
N VAL A 26 -22.44 -18.07 -15.00
CA VAL A 26 -22.87 -17.08 -14.01
C VAL A 26 -22.03 -15.83 -14.17
N VAL A 27 -22.57 -14.81 -14.85
CA VAL A 27 -21.93 -13.50 -14.95
C VAL A 27 -22.07 -12.78 -13.61
N GLN A 28 -20.97 -12.66 -12.87
CA GLN A 28 -20.94 -11.89 -11.63
C GLN A 28 -20.29 -10.53 -11.87
N ILE A 29 -21.01 -9.45 -11.57
CA ILE A 29 -20.45 -8.10 -11.56
C ILE A 29 -19.78 -7.88 -10.21
N VAL A 30 -18.45 -7.99 -10.17
CA VAL A 30 -17.66 -7.77 -8.95
C VAL A 30 -17.19 -6.32 -8.93
N GLN A 31 -17.50 -5.60 -7.85
CA GLN A 31 -16.94 -4.27 -7.62
C GLN A 31 -15.50 -4.40 -7.13
N VAL A 32 -14.55 -3.98 -7.98
CA VAL A 32 -13.12 -3.93 -7.61
C VAL A 32 -12.78 -2.52 -7.13
N LYS A 33 -12.37 -2.39 -5.86
CA LYS A 33 -11.86 -1.13 -5.33
C LYS A 33 -10.44 -0.91 -5.83
N VAL A 34 -10.28 0.01 -6.78
CA VAL A 34 -8.96 0.43 -7.28
C VAL A 34 -8.45 1.58 -6.42
N PRO A 35 -7.23 1.50 -5.85
CA PRO A 35 -6.67 2.61 -5.09
C PRO A 35 -6.41 3.79 -6.03
N VAL A 36 -6.89 4.98 -5.64
CA VAL A 36 -6.65 6.24 -6.36
C VAL A 36 -5.49 6.96 -5.67
N ALA A 37 -4.51 7.42 -6.46
CA ALA A 37 -3.41 8.22 -5.93
C ALA A 37 -3.94 9.57 -5.43
N VAL A 38 -3.65 9.89 -4.17
CA VAL A 38 -4.01 11.17 -3.52
C VAL A 38 -2.75 11.98 -3.25
N THR A 39 -2.89 13.30 -3.15
CA THR A 39 -1.78 14.19 -2.78
C THR A 39 -1.27 13.83 -1.38
N CYS A 40 0.02 13.55 -1.24
CA CYS A 40 0.61 13.31 0.07
C CYS A 40 0.83 14.63 0.80
N SER A 41 0.25 14.76 2.00
CA SER A 41 0.45 15.91 2.89
C SER A 41 0.61 15.39 4.31
N PRO A 42 1.80 14.90 4.68
CA PRO A 42 2.04 14.36 6.01
C PRO A 42 2.08 15.49 7.04
N ASP A 43 1.40 15.31 8.16
CA ASP A 43 1.54 16.17 9.33
C ASP A 43 2.81 15.77 10.10
N ILE A 44 3.80 16.66 10.08
CA ILE A 44 5.09 16.49 10.76
C ILE A 44 5.19 17.36 12.02
N GLY A 45 4.07 17.93 12.47
CA GLY A 45 4.01 18.84 13.60
C GLY A 45 4.60 20.24 13.32
N PRO A 46 4.52 21.12 14.33
CA PRO A 46 4.94 22.51 14.20
C PRO A 46 6.44 22.63 13.96
N GLU A 47 6.85 23.80 13.47
CA GLU A 47 8.28 24.08 13.32
C GLU A 47 8.95 24.22 14.71
N PRO A 48 10.12 23.61 14.94
CA PRO A 48 10.81 23.72 16.22
C PRO A 48 11.21 25.16 16.53
N ALA A 49 11.15 25.53 17.81
CA ALA A 49 11.80 26.74 18.29
C ALA A 49 13.32 26.53 18.31
N TYR A 50 14.00 27.01 17.27
CA TYR A 50 15.44 26.90 17.16
C TYR A 50 16.14 27.77 18.21
N VAL A 51 17.16 27.22 18.87
CA VAL A 51 17.92 27.93 19.91
C VAL A 51 18.92 28.93 19.34
N ASP A 52 19.31 28.77 18.07
CA ASP A 52 20.30 29.58 17.37
C ASP A 52 19.66 30.76 16.62
N THR A 53 18.72 31.47 17.26
CA THR A 53 18.13 32.66 16.63
C THR A 53 19.19 33.73 16.36
N PRO A 54 19.01 34.58 15.32
CA PRO A 54 19.92 35.69 15.06
C PRO A 54 20.15 36.57 16.29
N GLU A 55 19.09 36.81 17.06
CA GLU A 55 19.12 37.61 18.28
C GLU A 55 19.91 36.90 19.39
N ALA A 56 19.71 35.60 19.60
CA ALA A 56 20.45 34.82 20.60
C ALA A 56 21.94 34.74 20.27
N ILE A 57 22.28 34.57 18.99
CA ILE A 57 23.65 34.56 18.49
C ILE A 57 24.32 35.92 18.70
N ALA A 58 23.60 37.02 18.42
CA ALA A 58 24.10 38.38 18.60
C ALA A 58 24.27 38.75 20.08
N ALA A 59 23.40 38.23 20.96
CA ALA A 59 23.44 38.46 22.40
C ALA A 59 24.47 37.56 23.14
N ALA A 60 25.16 36.66 22.44
CA ALA A 60 26.12 35.76 23.06
C ALA A 60 27.30 36.54 23.68
N PRO A 61 27.71 36.24 24.93
CA PRO A 61 28.73 37.00 25.65
C PRO A 61 30.14 36.83 25.08
N ASP A 62 30.39 35.71 24.40
CA ASP A 62 31.68 35.38 23.81
C ASP A 62 31.54 34.39 22.64
N ILE A 63 32.67 34.09 22.00
CA ILE A 63 32.72 33.17 20.86
C ILE A 63 32.36 31.73 21.23
N PHE A 64 32.63 31.32 22.48
CA PHE A 64 32.34 29.97 22.94
C PHE A 64 30.83 29.79 23.09
N ALA A 65 30.16 30.70 23.80
CA ALA A 65 28.70 30.73 23.93
C ALA A 65 28.01 30.80 22.56
N ARG A 66 28.54 31.63 21.66
CA ARG A 66 28.05 31.70 20.27
C ARG A 66 28.17 30.35 19.54
N THR A 67 29.28 29.66 19.71
CA THR A 67 29.52 28.35 19.07
C THR A 67 28.58 27.29 19.64
N VAL A 68 28.34 27.29 20.97
CA VAL A 68 27.38 26.38 21.60
C VAL A 68 25.99 26.54 20.99
N LEU A 69 25.50 27.77 20.81
CA LEU A 69 24.22 28.04 20.16
C LEU A 69 24.18 27.48 18.74
N LEU A 70 25.19 27.77 17.92
CA LEU A 70 25.27 27.30 16.53
C LEU A 70 25.29 25.77 16.42
N VAL A 71 26.03 25.09 17.29
CA VAL A 71 26.09 23.63 17.31
C VAL A 71 24.75 23.05 17.76
N ALA A 72 24.12 23.61 18.79
CA ALA A 72 22.82 23.17 19.26
C ALA A 72 21.74 23.35 18.17
N GLY A 73 21.72 24.51 17.49
CA GLY A 73 20.82 24.77 16.37
C GLY A 73 21.03 23.80 15.21
N ARG A 74 22.29 23.46 14.89
CA ARG A 74 22.60 22.43 13.89
C ARG A 74 21.99 21.07 14.25
N VAL A 75 22.14 20.63 15.50
CA VAL A 75 21.58 19.35 15.96
C VAL A 75 20.05 19.35 15.83
N GLN A 76 19.39 20.46 16.16
CA GLN A 76 17.93 20.59 15.99
C GLN A 76 17.50 20.48 14.52
N ARG A 77 18.25 21.08 13.59
CA ARG A 77 17.95 20.99 12.14
C ARG A 77 18.15 19.58 11.60
N ILE A 78 19.23 18.90 11.99
CA ILE A 78 19.47 17.50 11.62
C ILE A 78 18.28 16.63 12.07
N ALA A 79 17.85 16.75 13.32
CA ALA A 79 16.71 15.99 13.83
C ALA A 79 15.40 16.32 13.09
N ARG A 80 15.16 17.59 12.75
CA ARG A 80 13.99 17.99 11.95
C ARG A 80 14.04 17.42 10.53
N ASP A 81 15.22 17.37 9.92
CA ASP A 81 15.42 16.85 8.56
C ASP A 81 15.25 15.34 8.50
N GLU A 82 15.63 14.59 9.55
CA GLU A 82 15.34 13.17 9.67
C GLU A 82 13.83 12.89 9.64
N VAL A 83 13.05 13.64 10.43
CA VAL A 83 11.58 13.52 10.45
C VAL A 83 10.97 13.88 9.10
N LYS A 84 11.42 14.97 8.48
CA LYS A 84 10.96 15.38 7.13
C LYS A 84 11.26 14.32 6.08
N THR A 85 12.46 13.74 6.13
CA THR A 85 12.89 12.70 5.18
C THR A 85 12.03 11.45 5.33
N ALA A 86 11.82 10.98 6.56
CA ALA A 86 10.96 9.83 6.83
C ALA A 86 9.52 10.04 6.32
N ALA A 87 8.95 11.24 6.53
CA ALA A 87 7.62 11.58 6.05
C ALA A 87 7.54 11.57 4.51
N LEU A 88 8.56 12.10 3.83
CA LEU A 88 8.63 12.09 2.37
C LEU A 88 8.84 10.68 1.80
N ASP A 89 9.58 9.82 2.48
CA ASP A 89 9.82 8.45 2.04
C ASP A 89 8.55 7.59 2.12
N GLU A 90 7.71 7.82 3.13
CA GLU A 90 6.37 7.22 3.18
C GLU A 90 5.53 7.66 1.97
N CYS A 91 5.52 8.96 1.65
CA CYS A 91 4.79 9.48 0.50
C CYS A 91 5.22 8.87 -0.84
N ARG A 92 6.48 8.43 -0.96
CA ARG A 92 7.03 7.83 -2.19
C ARG A 92 6.72 6.35 -2.31
N ARG A 93 6.22 5.70 -1.26
CA ARG A 93 5.98 4.25 -1.29
C ARG A 93 4.83 3.93 -2.25
N PRO A 94 5.02 2.98 -3.18
CA PRO A 94 3.93 2.57 -4.05
C PRO A 94 2.79 1.95 -3.21
N PRO A 95 1.53 2.18 -3.59
CA PRO A 95 0.40 1.57 -2.90
C PRO A 95 0.50 0.04 -2.99
N THR A 96 0.27 -0.65 -1.89
CA THR A 96 0.20 -2.12 -1.89
C THR A 96 -1.02 -2.54 -2.71
N THR A 97 -0.80 -3.18 -3.86
CA THR A 97 -1.88 -3.77 -4.64
C THR A 97 -2.52 -4.89 -3.81
N PRO A 98 -3.85 -4.89 -3.59
CA PRO A 98 -4.51 -6.02 -2.96
C PRO A 98 -4.30 -7.28 -3.83
N PRO A 99 -4.26 -8.48 -3.22
CA PRO A 99 -4.08 -9.71 -3.99
C PRO A 99 -5.17 -9.82 -5.05
N ARG A 100 -4.75 -10.17 -6.28
CA ARG A 100 -5.66 -10.37 -7.42
C ARG A 100 -6.67 -11.47 -7.02
N PRO A 101 -7.99 -11.22 -7.07
CA PRO A 101 -8.96 -12.29 -6.83
C PRO A 101 -8.76 -13.35 -7.92
N GLY A 102 -8.61 -14.60 -7.49
CA GLY A 102 -8.46 -15.78 -8.35
C GLY A 102 -9.75 -16.21 -9.00
#